data_AF-A0A0X3RYN7-F1
#
_entry.id   AF-A0A0X3RYN7-F1
#
_cell.length_a   1.000
_cell.length_b   1.000
_cell.length_c   1.000
_cell.angle_alpha   90.00
_cell.angle_beta   90.00
_cell.angle_gamma   90.00
#
_symmetry.space_group_name_H-M   'P 1'
#
loop_
_entity.id
_entity.type
_entity.pdbx_description
1 polymer ?
#
loop_
_entity_poly.entity_id
_entity_poly.type
_entity_poly.pdbx_seq_one_letter_code
_entity_poly.pdbx_strand_id
1 'polypeptide(L)'
;MADLDGDGTADRVSSPSRTGAGLTITFGADGGRGAKVGPRDLVGERGDGAKDVLAVVADFDRDGWSDLFVAATGAFQGDDPVRPDVSELRLGPFSARGRGQSDHHVDLSEPRAIAVADYDHDRYPDLASYGHEGDGVYSTTARLGGVKGLDRGSDDRNRPYTKEADQTDRATPDSMPEADLTAFYPLCVGRI
;
A
#
# COMPACT_ATOMS: atom_id res chain seq x y z
N MET A 1 6.33 -14.29 -5.77
CA MET A 1 6.36 -15.13 -4.56
C MET A 1 7.54 -14.66 -3.76
N ALA A 2 7.38 -14.49 -2.47
CA ALA A 2 8.40 -14.00 -1.55
C ALA A 2 8.11 -14.59 -0.18
N ASP A 3 9.12 -14.72 0.67
CA ASP A 3 8.92 -15.01 2.10
C ASP A 3 8.60 -13.69 2.79
N LEU A 4 7.34 -13.48 3.20
CA LEU A 4 6.86 -12.21 3.75
C LEU A 4 6.92 -12.19 5.27
N ASP A 5 6.77 -13.34 5.92
CA ASP A 5 6.76 -13.47 7.38
C ASP A 5 8.07 -14.03 7.97
N GLY A 6 9.03 -14.40 7.11
CA GLY A 6 10.36 -14.85 7.51
C GLY A 6 10.38 -16.30 8.00
N ASP A 7 9.38 -17.11 7.64
CA ASP A 7 9.27 -18.50 8.06
C ASP A 7 10.06 -19.47 7.17
N GLY A 8 10.66 -18.98 6.09
CA GLY A 8 11.44 -19.76 5.13
C GLY A 8 10.60 -20.44 4.04
N THR A 9 9.28 -20.23 4.02
CA THR A 9 8.35 -20.72 3.01
C THR A 9 7.92 -19.58 2.08
N ALA A 10 7.69 -19.91 0.80
CA ALA A 10 7.31 -18.90 -0.17
C ALA A 10 5.81 -18.56 -0.11
N ASP A 11 5.50 -17.28 0.06
CA ASP A 11 4.15 -16.73 0.04
C ASP A 11 3.75 -16.22 -1.35
N ARG A 12 2.44 -16.11 -1.57
CA ARG A 12 1.85 -15.61 -2.81
C ARG A 12 1.06 -14.34 -2.58
N VAL A 13 1.46 -13.26 -3.24
CA VAL A 13 0.73 -11.99 -3.29
C VAL A 13 -0.01 -11.88 -4.63
N SER A 14 -1.25 -11.39 -4.58
CA SER A 14 -2.08 -11.09 -5.74
C SER A 14 -2.88 -9.82 -5.48
N SER A 15 -2.88 -8.87 -6.43
CA SER A 15 -3.66 -7.62 -6.33
C SER A 15 -4.43 -7.37 -7.64
N PRO A 16 -5.56 -8.07 -7.86
CA PRO A 16 -6.29 -8.04 -9.13
C PRO A 16 -6.93 -6.69 -9.42
N SER A 17 -7.35 -5.93 -8.40
CA SER A 17 -7.93 -4.60 -8.60
C SER A 17 -6.88 -3.50 -8.70
N ARG A 18 -5.63 -3.75 -8.26
CA ARG A 18 -4.53 -2.77 -8.17
C ARG A 18 -4.84 -1.48 -7.37
N THR A 19 -5.98 -1.43 -6.68
CA THR A 19 -6.43 -0.31 -5.85
C THR A 19 -6.15 -0.51 -4.34
N GLY A 20 -5.48 -1.60 -3.97
CA GLY A 20 -5.20 -1.98 -2.58
C GLY A 20 -6.35 -2.70 -1.87
N ALA A 21 -7.60 -2.52 -2.29
CA ALA A 21 -8.76 -3.22 -1.71
C ALA A 21 -8.78 -4.72 -2.06
N GLY A 22 -8.30 -5.08 -3.25
CA GLY A 22 -8.31 -6.45 -3.77
C GLY A 22 -7.11 -7.29 -3.34
N LEU A 23 -6.18 -6.76 -2.54
CA LEU A 23 -4.97 -7.49 -2.14
C LEU A 23 -5.35 -8.84 -1.52
N THR A 24 -4.59 -9.85 -1.90
CA THR A 24 -4.68 -11.21 -1.39
C THR A 24 -3.27 -11.68 -1.11
N ILE A 25 -3.02 -12.17 0.09
CA ILE A 25 -1.81 -12.89 0.44
C ILE A 25 -2.19 -14.32 0.81
N THR A 26 -1.47 -15.30 0.31
CA THR A 26 -1.54 -16.69 0.78
C THR A 26 -0.19 -17.02 1.40
N PHE A 27 -0.16 -17.07 2.72
CA PHE A 27 1.05 -17.45 3.45
C PHE A 27 1.36 -18.93 3.21
N GLY A 28 2.64 -19.26 3.11
CA GLY A 28 3.16 -20.60 3.06
C GLY A 28 2.81 -21.37 4.33
N ALA A 29 2.86 -22.70 4.24
CA ALA A 29 2.85 -23.56 5.41
C ALA A 29 3.56 -24.86 5.05
N ASP A 30 4.18 -25.50 6.06
CA ASP A 30 4.75 -26.83 5.91
C ASP A 30 3.70 -27.81 5.35
N GLY A 31 3.93 -28.31 4.15
CA GLY A 31 3.06 -29.29 3.48
C GLY A 31 1.96 -28.72 2.57
N GLY A 32 1.89 -27.40 2.32
CA GLY A 32 0.92 -26.88 1.34
C GLY A 32 0.71 -25.37 1.32
N ARG A 33 -0.48 -24.95 0.88
CA ARG A 33 -0.92 -23.54 0.90
C ARG A 33 -1.50 -23.23 2.28
N GLY A 34 -0.96 -22.22 2.95
CA GLY A 34 -1.51 -21.68 4.19
C GLY A 34 -2.72 -20.78 3.96
N ALA A 35 -3.09 -20.02 5.00
CA ALA A 35 -4.29 -19.20 5.00
C ALA A 35 -4.21 -18.05 3.98
N LYS A 36 -5.36 -17.79 3.33
CA LYS A 36 -5.55 -16.63 2.47
C LYS A 36 -6.03 -15.46 3.32
N VAL A 37 -5.32 -14.34 3.27
CA VAL A 37 -5.67 -13.11 4.00
C VAL A 37 -5.81 -11.93 3.05
N GLY A 38 -6.62 -10.95 3.45
CA GLY A 38 -6.81 -9.68 2.75
C GLY A 38 -6.49 -8.46 3.63
N PRO A 39 -6.70 -7.24 3.12
CA PRO A 39 -6.40 -6.01 3.85
C PRO A 39 -7.04 -5.96 5.25
N ARG A 40 -8.26 -6.49 5.38
CA ARG A 40 -9.00 -6.57 6.64
C ARG A 40 -8.32 -7.40 7.73
N ASP A 41 -7.63 -8.47 7.35
CA ASP A 41 -6.87 -9.28 8.29
C ASP A 41 -5.53 -8.60 8.63
N LEU A 42 -4.93 -7.97 7.62
CA LEU A 42 -3.61 -7.34 7.69
C LEU A 42 -3.60 -6.05 8.51
N VAL A 43 -4.70 -5.30 8.58
CA VAL A 43 -4.75 -4.10 9.44
C VAL A 43 -4.62 -4.47 10.92
N GLY A 44 -5.04 -5.68 11.30
CA GLY A 44 -5.04 -6.17 12.66
C GLY A 44 -5.97 -5.37 13.57
N GLU A 45 -5.77 -5.51 14.88
CA GLU A 45 -6.66 -4.96 15.93
C GLU A 45 -6.77 -3.43 15.88
N ARG A 46 -5.76 -2.71 15.33
CA ARG A 46 -5.82 -1.25 15.17
C ARG A 46 -6.90 -0.80 14.18
N GLY A 47 -7.30 -1.67 13.26
CA GLY A 47 -8.36 -1.41 12.27
C GLY A 47 -9.75 -1.89 12.71
N ASP A 48 -9.91 -2.30 13.97
CA ASP A 48 -11.19 -2.79 14.48
C ASP A 48 -12.28 -1.73 14.31
N GLY A 49 -13.33 -2.08 13.58
CA GLY A 49 -14.46 -1.19 13.32
C GLY A 49 -14.33 -0.30 12.07
N ALA A 50 -13.16 -0.24 11.42
CA ALA A 50 -13.01 0.46 10.14
C ALA A 50 -13.99 -0.09 9.08
N LYS A 51 -14.41 0.74 8.13
CA LYS A 51 -15.35 0.36 7.06
C LYS A 51 -14.67 0.08 5.74
N ASP A 52 -13.62 0.85 5.43
CA ASP A 52 -12.75 0.61 4.28
C ASP A 52 -11.31 0.33 4.76
N VAL A 53 -10.67 -0.69 4.19
CA VAL A 53 -9.24 -1.00 4.44
C VAL A 53 -8.58 -1.33 3.12
N LEU A 54 -7.43 -0.71 2.90
CA LEU A 54 -6.59 -0.88 1.71
C LEU A 54 -5.21 -1.33 2.15
N ALA A 55 -4.58 -2.19 1.35
CA ALA A 55 -3.20 -2.59 1.59
C ALA A 55 -2.42 -2.79 0.29
N VAL A 56 -1.12 -2.49 0.32
CA VAL A 56 -0.16 -2.84 -0.74
C VAL A 56 1.12 -3.39 -0.12
N VAL A 57 1.84 -4.18 -0.92
CA VAL A 57 3.09 -4.83 -0.51
C VAL A 57 4.19 -4.44 -1.50
N ALA A 58 5.27 -3.88 -0.98
CA ALA A 58 6.50 -3.59 -1.71
C ALA A 58 7.66 -3.41 -0.71
N ASP A 59 8.90 -3.52 -1.19
CA ASP A 59 10.14 -3.32 -0.44
C ASP A 59 10.48 -1.83 -0.55
N PHE A 60 9.78 -1.01 0.23
CA PHE A 60 9.80 0.45 0.12
C PHE A 60 11.13 1.03 0.60
N ASP A 61 11.84 0.31 1.49
CA ASP A 61 13.13 0.73 2.03
C ASP A 61 14.35 0.03 1.44
N ARG A 62 14.11 -1.00 0.62
CA ARG A 62 15.12 -1.76 -0.10
C ARG A 62 16.06 -2.57 0.79
N ASP A 63 15.57 -3.04 1.93
CA ASP A 63 16.31 -3.93 2.81
C ASP A 63 16.28 -5.40 2.36
N GLY A 64 15.45 -5.72 1.35
CA GLY A 64 15.30 -7.06 0.79
C GLY A 64 14.10 -7.85 1.33
N TRP A 65 13.37 -7.28 2.30
CA TRP A 65 12.07 -7.78 2.75
C TRP A 65 10.94 -6.98 2.11
N SER A 66 9.80 -7.62 1.91
CA SER A 66 8.62 -6.89 1.50
C SER A 66 7.97 -6.24 2.71
N ASP A 67 7.67 -4.95 2.60
CA ASP A 67 6.92 -4.20 3.59
C ASP A 67 5.42 -4.23 3.29
N LEU A 68 4.63 -3.79 4.26
CA LEU A 68 3.19 -3.64 4.14
C LEU A 68 2.82 -2.18 4.39
N PHE A 69 2.23 -1.52 3.40
CA PHE A 69 1.47 -0.31 3.66
C PHE A 69 -0.01 -0.66 3.86
N VAL A 70 -0.62 -0.16 4.94
CA VAL A 70 -2.04 -0.39 5.24
C VAL A 70 -2.72 0.90 5.70
N ALA A 71 -3.89 1.16 5.15
CA ALA A 71 -4.77 2.25 5.55
C ALA A 71 -6.16 1.72 5.90
N ALA A 72 -6.76 2.26 6.95
CA ALA A 72 -8.08 1.88 7.43
C ALA A 72 -8.88 3.13 7.81
N THR A 73 -10.10 3.22 7.30
CA THR A 73 -10.94 4.40 7.48
C THR A 73 -12.33 4.01 7.92
N GLY A 74 -12.92 4.84 8.78
CA GLY A 74 -14.32 4.74 9.17
C GLY A 74 -15.30 4.93 8.00
N ALA A 75 -16.59 4.97 8.32
CA ALA A 75 -17.63 5.23 7.32
C ALA A 75 -17.46 6.64 6.75
N PHE A 76 -17.54 6.77 5.43
CA PHE A 76 -17.63 8.06 4.77
C PHE A 76 -18.79 8.91 5.28
N GLN A 77 -18.54 10.21 5.48
CA GLN A 77 -19.50 11.14 6.08
C GLN A 77 -19.99 12.25 5.14
N GLY A 78 -19.64 12.21 3.85
CA GLY A 78 -20.06 13.22 2.88
C GLY A 78 -18.91 14.17 2.52
N ASP A 79 -19.13 15.47 2.65
CA ASP A 79 -18.24 16.47 2.03
C ASP A 79 -16.90 16.64 2.76
N ASP A 80 -16.83 16.35 4.06
CA ASP A 80 -15.58 16.40 4.82
C ASP A 80 -14.83 15.06 4.76
N PRO A 81 -13.51 15.06 4.54
CA PRO A 81 -12.73 13.84 4.49
C PRO A 81 -12.60 13.22 5.88
N VAL A 82 -12.81 11.90 5.94
CA VAL A 82 -12.57 11.14 7.17
C VAL A 82 -11.11 10.76 7.27
N ARG A 83 -10.41 11.25 8.30
CA ARG A 83 -9.03 10.84 8.57
C ARG A 83 -8.96 9.32 8.80
N PRO A 84 -8.01 8.61 8.18
CA PRO A 84 -7.81 7.20 8.46
C PRO A 84 -7.49 6.96 9.95
N ASP A 85 -8.12 5.94 10.53
CA ASP A 85 -7.81 5.43 11.87
C ASP A 85 -6.44 4.72 11.87
N VAL A 86 -6.08 4.11 10.73
CA VAL A 86 -4.77 3.53 10.47
C VAL A 86 -4.26 4.08 9.15
N SER A 87 -3.00 4.50 9.12
CA SER A 87 -2.26 4.82 7.89
C SER A 87 -0.78 4.63 8.18
N GLU A 88 -0.28 3.44 7.92
CA GLU A 88 1.01 2.96 8.43
C GLU A 88 1.78 2.23 7.34
N LEU A 89 3.06 2.56 7.20
CA LEU A 89 4.03 1.64 6.63
C LEU A 89 4.55 0.73 7.75
N ARG A 90 4.54 -0.57 7.51
CA ARG A 90 5.02 -1.60 8.43
C ARG A 90 6.15 -2.36 7.74
N LEU A 91 7.37 -2.17 8.25
CA LEU A 91 8.57 -2.74 7.64
C LEU A 91 8.62 -4.25 7.84
N GLY A 92 9.01 -4.94 6.78
CA GLY A 92 9.09 -6.39 6.71
C GLY A 92 10.19 -6.99 7.62
N PRO A 93 10.17 -8.31 7.81
CA PRO A 93 9.05 -9.23 7.54
C PRO A 93 7.82 -8.91 8.40
N PHE A 94 6.62 -9.26 7.92
CA PHE A 94 5.35 -9.03 8.59
C PHE A 94 4.47 -10.28 8.68
N SER A 95 3.73 -10.41 9.79
CA SER A 95 2.88 -11.59 10.04
C SER A 95 1.57 -11.59 9.24
N ALA A 96 0.82 -12.69 9.30
CA ALA A 96 -0.53 -12.80 8.72
C ALA A 96 -1.58 -11.81 9.28
N ARG A 97 -1.28 -11.14 10.41
CA ARG A 97 -2.07 -10.00 10.95
C ARG A 97 -1.44 -8.63 10.65
N GLY A 98 -0.48 -8.61 9.72
CA GLY A 98 0.26 -7.45 9.26
C GLY A 98 1.18 -6.82 10.29
N ARG A 99 1.61 -7.53 11.35
CA ARG A 99 2.57 -6.97 12.32
C ARG A 99 3.98 -7.04 11.73
N GLY A 100 4.57 -5.90 11.39
CA GLY A 100 5.97 -5.79 10.92
C GLY A 100 7.00 -5.71 12.05
N GLN A 101 8.28 -5.58 11.69
CA GLN A 101 9.39 -5.35 12.62
C GLN A 101 9.34 -3.96 13.27
N SER A 102 8.91 -2.97 12.49
CA SER A 102 8.64 -1.62 12.94
C SER A 102 7.56 -0.98 12.07
N ASP A 103 7.00 0.13 12.52
CA ASP A 103 6.02 0.89 11.76
C ASP A 103 6.23 2.40 11.90
N HIS A 104 5.72 3.14 10.92
CA HIS A 104 5.53 4.58 11.06
C HIS A 104 4.30 5.08 10.32
N HIS A 105 3.77 6.20 10.81
CA HIS A 105 2.63 6.87 10.22
C HIS A 105 2.98 7.53 8.88
N VAL A 106 2.08 7.38 7.92
CA VAL A 106 2.11 8.08 6.63
C VAL A 106 0.82 8.88 6.49
N ASP A 107 0.92 10.20 6.43
CA ASP A 107 -0.21 11.09 6.30
C ASP A 107 -0.88 10.89 4.93
N LEU A 108 -2.15 10.51 4.94
CA LEU A 108 -3.02 10.45 3.76
C LEU A 108 -4.33 11.22 4.05
N SER A 109 -4.92 11.77 2.99
CA SER A 109 -6.35 12.13 2.98
C SER A 109 -7.21 10.86 3.00
N GLU A 110 -8.54 10.96 3.03
CA GLU A 110 -9.44 9.78 3.07
C GLU A 110 -9.23 8.90 1.82
N PRO A 111 -8.53 7.76 1.90
CA PRO A 111 -8.07 7.05 0.73
C PRO A 111 -9.19 6.19 0.13
N ARG A 112 -9.33 6.23 -1.19
CA ARG A 112 -10.23 5.38 -1.99
C ARG A 112 -9.50 4.27 -2.72
N ALA A 113 -8.25 4.53 -3.10
CA ALA A 113 -7.37 3.56 -3.71
C ALA A 113 -5.92 3.89 -3.40
N ILE A 114 -5.09 2.86 -3.32
CA ILE A 114 -3.63 2.98 -3.21
C ILE A 114 -2.97 2.01 -4.19
N ALA A 115 -1.80 2.39 -4.70
CA ALA A 115 -0.97 1.54 -5.54
C ALA A 115 0.52 1.82 -5.30
N VAL A 116 1.33 0.85 -5.65
CA VAL A 116 2.79 1.04 -5.78
C VAL A 116 3.04 1.80 -7.08
N ALA A 117 3.93 2.79 -7.04
CA ALA A 117 4.28 3.65 -8.17
C ALA A 117 5.81 3.83 -8.29
N ASP A 118 6.22 4.43 -9.41
CA ASP A 118 7.59 4.89 -9.68
C ASP A 118 7.52 6.33 -10.19
N TYR A 119 7.38 7.30 -9.28
CA TYR A 119 7.16 8.70 -9.64
C TYR A 119 8.46 9.43 -9.99
N ASP A 120 9.53 9.17 -9.24
CA ASP A 120 10.81 9.86 -9.40
C ASP A 120 11.89 9.03 -10.12
N HIS A 121 11.55 7.82 -10.58
CA HIS A 121 12.43 6.92 -11.31
C HIS A 121 13.69 6.55 -10.54
N ASP A 122 13.59 6.55 -9.21
CA ASP A 122 14.64 6.01 -8.37
C ASP A 122 14.51 4.49 -8.21
N ARG A 123 15.12 3.90 -7.18
CA ARG A 123 15.06 2.45 -6.98
C ARG A 123 14.10 2.05 -5.88
N TYR A 124 13.59 2.99 -5.10
CA TYR A 124 12.66 2.78 -4.01
C TYR A 124 11.24 2.87 -4.57
N PRO A 125 10.40 1.86 -4.34
CA PRO A 125 8.98 1.96 -4.67
C PRO A 125 8.34 3.18 -4.00
N ASP A 126 7.41 3.82 -4.70
CA ASP A 126 6.60 4.92 -4.16
C ASP A 126 5.19 4.45 -3.85
N LEU A 127 4.48 5.19 -3.00
CA LEU A 127 3.05 5.02 -2.78
C LEU A 127 2.29 6.13 -3.50
N ALA A 128 1.39 5.72 -4.38
CA ALA A 128 0.35 6.59 -4.91
C ALA A 128 -0.95 6.36 -4.13
N SER A 129 -1.60 7.44 -3.69
CA SER A 129 -2.88 7.40 -2.98
C SER A 129 -3.88 8.30 -3.65
N TYR A 130 -5.00 7.72 -4.10
CA TYR A 130 -6.17 8.46 -4.55
C TYR A 130 -7.15 8.61 -3.39
N GLY A 131 -7.45 9.85 -3.01
CA GLY A 131 -8.26 10.14 -1.82
C GLY A 131 -9.14 11.38 -1.96
N HIS A 132 -10.10 11.49 -1.05
CA HIS A 132 -11.00 12.64 -0.93
C HIS A 132 -10.33 13.72 -0.09
N GLU A 133 -10.21 14.94 -0.63
CA GLU A 133 -9.58 16.10 0.00
C GLU A 133 -10.60 17.02 0.69
N GLY A 134 -11.88 16.86 0.40
CA GLY A 134 -12.99 17.67 0.90
C GLY A 134 -13.68 18.46 -0.19
N ASP A 135 -14.90 18.93 0.09
CA ASP A 135 -15.72 19.74 -0.82
C ASP A 135 -15.95 19.07 -2.20
N GLY A 136 -15.93 17.74 -2.24
CA GLY A 136 -16.06 16.96 -3.47
C GLY A 136 -14.79 16.89 -4.33
N VAL A 137 -13.66 17.42 -3.85
CA VAL A 137 -12.36 17.33 -4.51
C VAL A 137 -11.69 16.02 -4.15
N TYR A 138 -11.15 15.37 -5.18
CA TYR A 138 -10.32 14.18 -5.03
C TYR A 138 -8.93 14.45 -5.59
N SER A 139 -7.91 13.79 -5.05
CA SER A 139 -6.56 13.93 -5.57
C SER A 139 -5.81 12.61 -5.54
N THR A 140 -4.92 12.42 -6.51
CA THR A 140 -3.85 11.42 -6.42
C THR A 140 -2.62 12.11 -5.85
N THR A 141 -2.13 11.65 -4.70
CA THR A 141 -0.90 12.13 -4.04
C THR A 141 0.18 11.06 -4.07
N ALA A 142 1.44 11.51 -3.96
CA ALA A 142 2.60 10.63 -3.84
C ALA A 142 3.19 10.67 -2.41
N ARG A 143 3.70 9.53 -1.95
CA ARG A 143 4.65 9.42 -0.85
C ARG A 143 5.85 8.68 -1.39
N LEU A 144 7.00 9.36 -1.46
CA LEU A 144 8.18 8.77 -2.09
C LEU A 144 8.81 7.74 -1.18
N GLY A 145 9.36 6.69 -1.78
CA GLY A 145 10.18 5.70 -1.09
C GLY A 145 11.56 6.26 -0.71
N GLY A 146 12.33 5.47 0.03
CA GLY A 146 13.68 5.83 0.43
C GLY A 146 14.23 4.89 1.50
N VAL A 147 15.45 5.15 1.98
CA VAL A 147 16.15 4.29 2.96
C VAL A 147 15.44 4.08 4.31
N LYS A 148 14.29 4.73 4.54
CA LYS A 148 13.46 4.56 5.73
C LYS A 148 12.05 4.11 5.36
N GLY A 149 11.84 3.67 4.12
CA GLY A 149 10.53 3.46 3.51
C GLY A 149 9.92 4.77 3.03
N LEU A 150 8.59 4.84 3.14
CA LEU A 150 7.79 5.94 2.63
C LEU A 150 7.95 7.24 3.42
N ASP A 151 7.97 8.36 2.71
CA ASP A 151 7.78 9.70 3.26
C ASP A 151 6.54 9.75 4.18
N ARG A 152 6.69 10.39 5.34
CA ARG A 152 5.61 10.47 6.33
C ARG A 152 4.48 11.41 5.94
N GLY A 153 4.68 12.30 4.98
CA GLY A 153 3.70 13.29 4.59
C GLY A 153 4.16 14.06 3.37
N SER A 154 3.41 15.11 3.02
CA SER A 154 3.75 15.91 1.85
C SER A 154 4.95 16.83 2.10
N ASP A 155 5.86 16.90 1.14
CA ASP A 155 7.01 17.80 1.12
C ASP A 155 7.25 18.37 -0.28
N ASP A 156 8.32 19.17 -0.43
CA ASP A 156 8.65 19.81 -1.72
C ASP A 156 9.08 18.80 -2.81
N ARG A 157 9.47 17.58 -2.45
CA ARG A 157 9.90 16.53 -3.39
C ARG A 157 8.71 15.77 -3.95
N ASN A 158 7.70 15.52 -3.12
CA ASN A 158 6.55 14.69 -3.51
C ASN A 158 5.32 15.50 -3.97
N ARG A 159 5.20 16.77 -3.57
CA ARG A 159 4.10 17.67 -3.98
C ARG A 159 3.97 17.86 -5.51
N PRO A 160 5.03 17.89 -6.33
CA PRO A 160 4.90 17.99 -7.78
C PRO A 160 4.13 16.84 -8.45
N TYR A 161 3.98 15.69 -7.78
CA TYR A 161 3.24 14.54 -8.30
C TYR A 161 1.75 14.56 -7.94
N THR A 162 1.29 15.52 -7.13
CA THR A 162 -0.13 15.65 -6.80
C THR A 162 -0.93 16.03 -8.03
N LYS A 163 -2.02 15.30 -8.28
CA LYS A 163 -2.98 15.58 -9.35
C LYS A 163 -4.37 15.64 -8.77
N GLU A 164 -4.99 16.81 -8.86
CA GLU A 164 -6.41 16.99 -8.53
C GLU A 164 -7.29 16.38 -9.62
N ALA A 165 -8.41 15.81 -9.20
CA ALA A 165 -9.44 15.27 -10.04
C ALA A 165 -10.75 16.00 -9.70
N ASP A 166 -11.06 17.03 -10.48
CA ASP A 166 -12.32 17.76 -10.35
C ASP A 166 -13.47 16.92 -10.93
N GLN A 167 -14.59 16.85 -10.22
CA GLN A 167 -15.83 16.19 -10.66
C GLN A 167 -15.77 14.67 -10.81
N THR A 168 -15.16 13.96 -9.86
CA THR A 168 -15.24 12.50 -9.85
C THR A 168 -16.49 12.05 -9.11
N ASP A 169 -17.35 11.25 -9.76
CA ASP A 169 -18.40 10.43 -9.13
C ASP A 169 -17.79 9.32 -8.23
N ARG A 170 -16.83 9.69 -7.38
CA ARG A 170 -16.11 8.85 -6.40
C ARG A 170 -15.27 7.71 -6.98
N ALA A 171 -15.30 7.49 -8.29
CA ALA A 171 -14.55 6.43 -8.95
C ALA A 171 -13.04 6.68 -8.91
N THR A 172 -12.25 5.61 -8.76
CA THR A 172 -10.80 5.65 -8.94
C THR A 172 -10.48 6.06 -10.39
N PRO A 173 -9.59 7.04 -10.62
CA PRO A 173 -9.29 7.50 -11.96
C PRO A 173 -8.47 6.46 -12.74
N ASP A 174 -8.74 6.34 -14.05
CA ASP A 174 -7.95 5.49 -14.96
C ASP A 174 -6.47 5.90 -15.03
N SER A 175 -6.16 7.13 -14.64
CA SER A 175 -4.81 7.68 -14.58
C SER A 175 -4.01 7.26 -13.33
N MET A 176 -4.58 6.42 -12.47
CA MET A 176 -3.88 5.92 -11.30
C MET A 176 -2.63 5.15 -11.75
N PRO A 177 -1.41 5.53 -11.32
CA PRO A 177 -0.20 4.85 -11.76
C PRO A 177 -0.21 3.38 -11.32
N GLU A 178 0.22 2.53 -12.25
CA GLU A 178 0.52 1.14 -11.98
C GLU A 178 2.04 0.98 -12.09
N ALA A 179 2.71 0.62 -10.99
CA ALA A 179 4.12 0.26 -11.06
C ALA A 179 4.30 -0.96 -11.98
N ASP A 180 5.22 -0.86 -12.93
CA ASP A 180 5.87 -2.05 -13.47
C ASP A 180 6.78 -2.61 -12.38
N LEU A 181 6.25 -3.57 -11.63
CA LEU A 181 6.98 -4.20 -10.52
C LEU A 181 8.31 -4.83 -10.96
N THR A 182 8.56 -5.04 -12.27
CA THR A 182 9.87 -5.49 -12.76
C THR A 182 10.97 -4.44 -12.61
N ALA A 183 10.62 -3.15 -12.51
CA ALA A 183 11.55 -2.06 -12.20
C ALA A 183 12.12 -2.18 -10.78
N PHE A 184 11.30 -2.66 -9.83
CA PHE A 184 11.69 -2.85 -8.43
C PHE A 184 12.18 -4.26 -8.13
N TYR A 185 11.65 -5.26 -8.84
CA TYR A 185 11.97 -6.67 -8.69
C TYR A 185 12.39 -7.25 -10.05
N PRO A 186 13.66 -7.08 -10.44
CA PRO A 186 14.15 -7.71 -11.66
C PRO A 186 13.88 -9.21 -11.58
N LEU A 187 13.25 -9.76 -12.64
CA LEU A 187 13.03 -11.20 -12.73
C LEU A 187 14.37 -11.90 -12.51
N CYS A 188 14.40 -12.88 -11.61
CA CYS A 188 15.53 -13.80 -11.54
C CYS A 188 15.69 -14.42 -12.93
N VAL A 189 16.66 -13.93 -13.70
CA VAL A 189 17.05 -14.57 -14.96
C VAL A 189 17.70 -15.87 -14.54
N GLY A 190 16.91 -16.95 -14.57
CA GLY A 190 17.42 -18.29 -14.36
C GLY A 190 18.57 -18.49 -15.34
N ARG A 191 19.79 -18.62 -14.80
CA ARG A 191 20.92 -19.09 -15.59
C ARG A 191 20.57 -20.52 -16.01
N ILE A 192 20.24 -20.67 -17.29
CA ILE A 192 20.18 -21.97 -17.97
C ILE A 192 21.59 -22.50 -18.13
#